data_AF-A0A2H0BJB1-F1
#
_entry.id   AF-A0A2H0BJB1-F1
#
_cell.length_a   1.000
_cell.length_b   1.000
_cell.length_c   1.000
_cell.angle_alpha   90.00
_cell.angle_beta   90.00
_cell.angle_gamma   90.00
#
_symmetry.space_group_name_H-M   'P 1'
#
loop_
_entity.id
_entity.type
_entity.pdbx_description
1 polymer ?
#
loop_
_entity_poly.entity_id
_entity_poly.type
_entity_poly.pdbx_seq_one_letter_code
_entity_poly.pdbx_strand_id
1 'polypeptide(L)'
;MADQIITSTVAKEENGNIQITFTIPYSQIFQAQEKVVEEYAKETEIPGFRKGNAPVEKVREKIPAAALTEKSLAKILPEALSSAINENKLRPAIYPKFELIKAKENEPWEVRAITCELPLVILPDYAKLIKEQTIILPKEESHSAEASRDKKEQKVIKVLLDSVKINIPKLLITEEVDARLSSLLQRIEKLGLSLEGYLGSIGKTPGKLREEYELQAKNTITIELILNEVIKEQKIDVSEKEVDEAIKAASADAKLAESLNTPEQRRFIKSVLARRSALDYLTSLV
;
A
#
# COMPACT_ATOMS: atom_id res chain seq x y z
N MET A 1 18.46 -32.96 -11.24
CA MET A 1 17.89 -32.41 -9.98
C MET A 1 17.70 -30.88 -10.02
N ALA A 2 17.87 -30.20 -11.16
CA ALA A 2 17.68 -28.74 -11.27
C ALA A 2 16.23 -28.31 -11.64
N ASP A 3 15.39 -29.23 -12.10
CA ASP A 3 14.03 -28.94 -12.62
C ASP A 3 12.92 -28.79 -11.57
N GLN A 4 13.25 -28.72 -10.28
CA GLN A 4 12.26 -28.68 -9.20
C GLN A 4 12.20 -27.35 -8.45
N ILE A 5 13.15 -26.44 -8.68
CA ILE A 5 13.28 -25.21 -7.89
C ILE A 5 12.70 -24.04 -8.70
N ILE A 6 11.85 -23.25 -8.05
CA ILE A 6 11.37 -22.00 -8.60
C ILE A 6 12.53 -21.02 -8.58
N THR A 7 12.87 -20.46 -9.73
CA THR A 7 13.92 -19.44 -9.82
C THR A 7 13.29 -18.07 -9.92
N SER A 8 13.97 -17.06 -9.37
CA SER A 8 13.54 -15.67 -9.47
C SER A 8 14.68 -14.81 -10.00
N THR A 9 14.34 -13.87 -10.88
CA THR A 9 15.26 -12.84 -11.36
C THR A 9 14.72 -11.49 -10.94
N VAL A 10 15.52 -10.69 -10.24
CA VAL A 10 15.14 -9.37 -9.74
C VAL A 10 15.77 -8.29 -10.60
N ALA A 11 14.96 -7.38 -11.13
CA ALA A 11 15.39 -6.16 -11.79
C ALA A 11 14.93 -4.95 -10.95
N LYS A 12 15.90 -4.13 -10.52
CA LYS A 12 15.63 -2.84 -9.87
C LYS A 12 15.77 -1.72 -10.89
N GLU A 13 14.73 -0.93 -11.06
CA GLU A 13 14.71 0.23 -11.94
C GLU A 13 15.20 1.50 -11.21
N GLU A 14 15.74 2.48 -11.94
CA GLU A 14 16.22 3.75 -11.37
C GLU A 14 15.12 4.58 -10.70
N ASN A 15 13.86 4.35 -11.08
CA ASN A 15 12.68 4.98 -10.50
C ASN A 15 12.24 4.33 -9.17
N GLY A 16 12.94 3.31 -8.68
CA GLY A 16 12.61 2.56 -7.46
C GLY A 16 11.58 1.45 -7.62
N ASN A 17 11.11 1.19 -8.85
CA ASN A 17 10.33 0.00 -9.17
C ASN A 17 11.21 -1.25 -9.13
N ILE A 18 10.58 -2.37 -8.79
CA ILE A 18 11.20 -3.69 -8.71
C ILE A 18 10.32 -4.64 -9.49
N GLN A 19 10.92 -5.33 -10.44
CA GLN A 19 10.30 -6.44 -11.14
C GLN A 19 10.97 -7.72 -10.68
N ILE A 20 10.17 -8.70 -10.26
CA ILE A 20 10.64 -10.05 -9.92
C ILE A 20 10.00 -11.00 -10.91
N THR A 21 10.80 -11.62 -11.76
CA THR A 21 10.32 -12.64 -12.71
C THR A 21 10.57 -14.01 -12.13
N PHE A 22 9.48 -14.72 -11.82
CA PHE A 22 9.50 -16.10 -11.37
C PHE A 22 9.41 -17.04 -12.57
N THR A 23 10.31 -18.00 -12.64
CA THR A 23 10.20 -19.16 -13.53
C THR A 23 9.82 -20.36 -12.69
N ILE A 24 8.60 -20.86 -12.91
CA ILE A 24 7.99 -21.94 -12.14
C ILE A 24 8.05 -23.22 -12.98
N PRO A 25 8.80 -24.25 -12.57
CA PRO A 25 8.87 -25.50 -13.30
C PRO A 25 7.51 -26.22 -13.35
N TYR A 26 7.29 -26.98 -14.43
CA TYR A 26 6.06 -27.77 -14.61
C TYR A 26 5.76 -28.70 -13.43
N SER A 27 6.78 -29.30 -12.80
CA SER A 27 6.57 -30.18 -11.66
C SER A 27 5.91 -29.48 -10.47
N GLN A 28 6.28 -28.23 -10.20
CA GLN A 28 5.69 -27.42 -9.12
C GLN A 28 4.25 -27.02 -9.47
N ILE A 29 4.02 -26.66 -10.73
CA ILE A 29 2.69 -26.35 -11.26
C ILE A 29 1.78 -27.56 -11.12
N PHE A 30 2.22 -28.72 -11.57
CA PHE A 30 1.46 -29.98 -11.50
C PHE A 30 1.10 -30.34 -10.05
N GLN A 31 2.07 -30.28 -9.13
CA GLN A 31 1.80 -30.54 -7.70
C GLN A 31 0.79 -29.56 -7.10
N ALA A 32 0.88 -28.28 -7.45
CA ALA A 32 -0.09 -27.29 -6.98
C ALA A 32 -1.48 -27.51 -7.59
N GLN A 33 -1.57 -27.87 -8.86
CA GLN A 33 -2.83 -28.22 -9.53
C GLN A 33 -3.49 -29.42 -8.86
N GLU A 34 -2.74 -30.50 -8.57
CA GLU A 34 -3.27 -31.68 -7.88
C GLU A 34 -3.89 -31.30 -6.54
N LYS A 35 -3.19 -30.49 -5.72
CA LYS A 35 -3.73 -29.99 -4.44
C LYS A 35 -5.01 -29.17 -4.62
N VAL A 36 -5.06 -28.31 -5.65
CA VAL A 36 -6.27 -27.51 -5.95
C VAL A 36 -7.44 -28.41 -6.35
N VAL A 37 -7.20 -29.44 -7.17
CA VAL A 37 -8.23 -30.39 -7.58
C VAL A 37 -8.73 -31.20 -6.38
N GLU A 38 -7.85 -31.65 -5.49
CA GLU A 38 -8.21 -32.35 -4.26
C GLU A 38 -9.07 -31.49 -3.31
N GLU A 39 -8.71 -30.22 -3.12
CA GLU A 39 -9.49 -29.28 -2.32
C GLU A 39 -10.87 -29.03 -2.94
N TYR A 40 -10.90 -28.80 -4.25
CA TYR A 40 -12.15 -28.58 -4.99
C TYR A 40 -13.06 -29.81 -4.96
N ALA A 41 -12.50 -31.03 -4.99
CA ALA A 41 -13.25 -32.28 -4.89
C ALA A 41 -13.94 -32.46 -3.52
N LYS A 42 -13.35 -31.94 -2.44
CA LYS A 42 -13.94 -31.98 -1.09
C LYS A 42 -15.12 -31.03 -0.94
N GLU A 43 -15.05 -29.89 -1.61
CA GLU A 43 -16.05 -28.83 -1.48
C GLU A 43 -17.23 -28.99 -2.44
N THR A 44 -16.98 -29.53 -3.64
CA THR A 44 -17.94 -29.54 -4.74
C THR A 44 -18.77 -30.81 -4.78
N GLU A 45 -20.07 -30.67 -5.01
CA GLU A 45 -20.96 -31.79 -5.33
C GLU A 45 -20.91 -32.07 -6.83
N ILE A 46 -20.45 -33.26 -7.20
CA ILE A 46 -20.39 -33.70 -8.59
C ILE A 46 -21.58 -34.63 -8.84
N PRO A 47 -22.44 -34.36 -9.85
CA PRO A 47 -23.57 -35.21 -10.17
C PRO A 47 -23.14 -36.68 -10.36
N GLY A 48 -23.79 -37.59 -9.63
CA GLY A 48 -23.48 -39.02 -9.64
C GLY A 48 -22.42 -39.48 -8.62
N PHE A 49 -21.77 -38.56 -7.90
CA PHE A 49 -20.81 -38.88 -6.84
C PHE A 49 -21.21 -38.22 -5.52
N ARG A 50 -21.07 -38.95 -4.42
CA ARG A 50 -21.21 -38.37 -3.08
C ARG A 50 -20.08 -37.36 -2.86
N LYS A 51 -20.38 -36.20 -2.25
CA LYS A 51 -19.42 -35.15 -1.89
C LYS A 51 -18.10 -35.75 -1.37
N GLY A 52 -16.98 -35.35 -1.96
CA GLY A 52 -15.63 -35.85 -1.63
C GLY A 52 -15.21 -37.20 -2.23
N ASN A 53 -16.08 -37.91 -2.97
CA ASN A 53 -15.78 -39.24 -3.54
C ASN A 53 -15.78 -39.26 -5.08
N ALA A 54 -15.71 -38.09 -5.71
CA ALA A 54 -15.62 -38.01 -7.16
C ALA A 54 -14.18 -38.31 -7.64
N PRO A 55 -14.02 -39.05 -8.75
CA PRO A 55 -12.71 -39.28 -9.37
C PRO A 55 -12.03 -37.96 -9.77
N VAL A 56 -10.72 -37.85 -9.49
CA VAL A 56 -9.91 -36.63 -9.68
C VAL A 56 -9.98 -36.10 -11.11
N GLU A 57 -9.98 -36.97 -12.13
CA GLU A 57 -10.08 -36.56 -13.54
C GLU A 57 -11.41 -35.85 -13.85
N LYS A 58 -12.54 -36.39 -13.37
CA LYS A 58 -13.86 -35.78 -13.56
C LYS A 58 -14.00 -34.46 -12.81
N VAL A 59 -13.30 -34.32 -11.68
CA VAL A 59 -13.25 -33.06 -10.94
C VAL A 59 -12.46 -32.03 -11.74
N ARG A 60 -11.29 -32.40 -12.27
CA ARG A 60 -10.40 -31.54 -13.06
C ARG A 60 -11.10 -30.98 -14.30
N GLU A 61 -11.87 -31.80 -15.01
CA GLU A 61 -12.66 -31.37 -16.19
C GLU A 61 -13.71 -30.29 -15.88
N LYS A 62 -14.21 -30.24 -14.63
CA LYS A 62 -15.20 -29.23 -14.21
C LYS A 62 -14.58 -27.91 -13.77
N ILE A 63 -13.29 -27.89 -13.43
CA ILE A 63 -12.63 -26.67 -12.97
C ILE A 63 -12.27 -25.83 -14.20
N PRO A 64 -12.72 -24.57 -14.29
CA PRO A 64 -12.29 -23.68 -15.36
C PRO A 64 -10.77 -23.54 -15.38
N ALA A 65 -10.15 -23.67 -16.55
CA ALA A 65 -8.68 -23.63 -16.70
C ALA A 65 -8.05 -22.36 -16.09
N ALA A 66 -8.72 -21.21 -16.21
CA ALA A 66 -8.31 -19.96 -15.59
C ALA A 66 -8.31 -20.03 -14.06
N ALA A 67 -9.38 -20.58 -13.46
CA ALA A 67 -9.49 -20.74 -12.02
C ALA A 67 -8.48 -21.75 -11.46
N LEU A 68 -8.21 -22.83 -12.19
CA LEU A 68 -7.15 -23.79 -11.82
C LEU A 68 -5.78 -23.08 -11.80
N THR A 69 -5.49 -22.30 -12.85
CA THR A 69 -4.24 -21.53 -12.98
C THR A 69 -4.07 -20.54 -11.83
N GLU A 70 -5.08 -19.70 -11.60
CA GLU A 70 -5.07 -18.68 -10.56
C GLU A 70 -4.88 -19.30 -9.16
N LYS A 71 -5.64 -20.35 -8.83
CA LYS A 71 -5.53 -21.04 -7.55
C LYS A 71 -4.19 -21.76 -7.36
N SER A 72 -3.63 -22.34 -8.43
CA SER A 72 -2.29 -22.94 -8.36
C SER A 72 -1.23 -21.88 -8.11
N LEU A 73 -1.29 -20.75 -8.81
CA LEU A 73 -0.38 -19.62 -8.58
C LEU A 73 -0.53 -19.03 -7.17
N ALA A 74 -1.75 -18.90 -6.66
CA ALA A 74 -2.00 -18.41 -5.30
C ALA A 74 -1.37 -19.28 -4.20
N LYS A 75 -1.13 -20.57 -4.46
CA LYS A 75 -0.40 -21.47 -3.55
C LYS A 75 1.12 -21.37 -3.70
N ILE A 76 1.60 -21.18 -4.93
CA ILE A 76 3.04 -21.20 -5.25
C ILE A 76 3.71 -19.86 -4.94
N LEU A 77 3.10 -18.77 -5.38
CA LEU A 77 3.71 -17.44 -5.37
C LEU A 77 4.04 -16.89 -3.98
N PRO A 78 3.27 -17.13 -2.90
CA PRO A 78 3.62 -16.60 -1.58
C PRO A 78 4.98 -17.07 -1.06
N GLU A 79 5.29 -18.36 -1.21
CA GLU A 79 6.58 -18.93 -0.78
C GLU A 79 7.73 -18.48 -1.69
N ALA A 80 7.50 -18.48 -3.01
CA ALA A 80 8.47 -17.99 -3.98
C ALA A 80 8.80 -16.51 -3.76
N LEU A 81 7.78 -15.69 -3.50
CA LEU A 81 7.93 -14.27 -3.19
C LEU A 81 8.69 -14.06 -1.89
N SER A 82 8.32 -14.78 -0.82
CA SER A 82 9.03 -14.70 0.47
C SER A 82 10.52 -15.04 0.33
N SER A 83 10.83 -16.10 -0.41
CA SER A 83 12.21 -16.51 -0.69
C SER A 83 12.97 -15.43 -1.46
N ALA A 84 12.39 -14.92 -2.55
CA ALA A 84 13.00 -13.86 -3.36
C ALA A 84 13.22 -12.56 -2.57
N ILE A 85 12.27 -12.17 -1.72
CA ILE A 85 12.40 -11.00 -0.84
C ILE A 85 13.55 -11.18 0.15
N ASN A 86 13.64 -12.33 0.81
CA ASN A 86 14.64 -12.60 1.84
C ASN A 86 16.06 -12.70 1.24
N GLU A 87 16.22 -13.43 0.13
CA GLU A 87 17.51 -13.60 -0.56
C GLU A 87 18.07 -12.25 -1.04
N ASN A 88 17.19 -11.40 -1.58
CA ASN A 88 17.58 -10.09 -2.13
C ASN A 88 17.44 -8.94 -1.11
N LYS A 89 17.06 -9.25 0.13
CA LYS A 89 16.83 -8.29 1.23
C LYS A 89 15.91 -7.12 0.82
N LEU A 90 14.90 -7.42 0.03
CA LEU A 90 13.97 -6.43 -0.49
C LEU A 90 13.05 -5.93 0.63
N ARG A 91 12.62 -4.67 0.52
CA ARG A 91 11.62 -4.07 1.41
C ARG A 91 10.45 -3.50 0.59
N PRO A 92 9.59 -4.35 0.03
CA PRO A 92 8.45 -3.90 -0.77
C PRO A 92 7.59 -2.92 0.04
N ALA A 93 7.33 -1.76 -0.55
CA ALA A 93 6.44 -0.74 0.01
C ALA A 93 4.97 -1.12 -0.19
N ILE A 94 4.67 -1.85 -1.27
CA ILE A 94 3.35 -2.33 -1.63
C ILE A 94 3.40 -3.83 -1.91
N TYR A 95 2.28 -4.51 -1.69
CA TYR A 95 2.17 -5.90 -2.12
C TYR A 95 2.28 -5.98 -3.65
N PRO A 96 3.09 -6.90 -4.21
CA PRO A 96 3.31 -6.93 -5.64
C PRO A 96 2.03 -7.26 -6.42
N LYS A 97 1.84 -6.57 -7.56
CA LYS A 97 0.86 -6.99 -8.57
C LYS A 97 1.50 -8.07 -9.44
N PHE A 98 0.78 -9.16 -9.67
CA PHE A 98 1.27 -10.29 -10.45
C PHE A 98 0.69 -10.29 -11.87
N GLU A 99 1.57 -10.49 -12.84
CA GLU A 99 1.23 -10.60 -14.26
C GLU A 99 1.74 -11.93 -14.81
N LEU A 100 0.85 -12.67 -15.45
CA LEU A 100 1.18 -13.93 -16.10
C LEU A 100 1.80 -13.65 -17.47
N ILE A 101 3.11 -13.89 -17.63
CA ILE A 101 3.82 -13.69 -18.91
C ILE A 101 3.62 -14.90 -19.83
N LYS A 102 3.81 -16.11 -19.27
CA LYS A 102 3.76 -17.36 -20.02
C LYS A 102 3.07 -18.43 -19.19
N ALA A 103 2.01 -19.02 -19.73
CA ALA A 103 1.31 -20.15 -19.15
C ALA A 103 0.89 -21.13 -20.25
N LYS A 104 1.86 -21.88 -20.75
CA LYS A 104 1.60 -22.98 -21.67
C LYS A 104 1.44 -24.28 -20.90
N GLU A 105 0.64 -25.18 -21.44
CA GLU A 105 0.44 -26.50 -20.88
C GLU A 105 1.74 -27.31 -20.96
N ASN A 106 2.07 -28.05 -19.90
CA ASN A 106 3.26 -28.89 -19.79
C ASN A 106 4.61 -28.16 -19.96
N GLU A 107 4.61 -26.83 -19.89
CA GLU A 107 5.81 -25.99 -19.92
C GLU A 107 5.98 -25.23 -18.59
N PRO A 108 7.19 -24.75 -18.26
CA PRO A 108 7.39 -23.81 -17.18
C PRO A 108 6.56 -22.53 -17.38
N TRP A 109 6.03 -22.01 -16.28
CA TRP A 109 5.31 -20.74 -16.27
C TRP A 109 6.22 -19.60 -15.89
N GLU A 110 5.99 -18.44 -16.51
CA GLU A 110 6.66 -17.20 -16.17
C GLU A 110 5.65 -16.22 -15.60
N VAL A 111 5.92 -15.74 -14.39
CA VAL A 111 5.08 -14.78 -13.68
C VAL A 111 5.94 -13.60 -13.27
N ARG A 112 5.48 -12.39 -13.58
CA ARG A 112 6.11 -11.14 -13.15
C ARG A 112 5.40 -10.63 -11.92
N ALA A 113 6.14 -10.33 -10.86
CA ALA A 113 5.67 -9.53 -9.76
C ALA A 113 6.25 -8.12 -9.89
N ILE A 114 5.38 -7.11 -9.83
CA ILE A 114 5.75 -5.70 -9.93
C ILE A 114 5.47 -5.03 -8.58
N THR A 115 6.49 -4.47 -7.97
CA THR A 115 6.43 -3.70 -6.72
C THR A 115 7.43 -2.56 -6.76
N CYS A 116 7.63 -1.86 -5.65
CA CYS A 116 8.61 -0.81 -5.48
C CYS A 116 9.08 -0.73 -4.03
N GLU A 117 10.30 -0.24 -3.82
CA GLU A 117 10.82 0.10 -2.50
C GLU A 117 10.48 1.54 -2.14
N LEU A 118 10.35 1.84 -0.84
CA LEU A 118 10.25 3.23 -0.40
C LEU A 118 11.57 3.95 -0.74
N PRO A 119 11.51 5.15 -1.34
CA PRO A 119 12.72 5.88 -1.66
C PRO A 119 13.44 6.32 -0.38
N LEU A 120 14.77 6.36 -0.43
CA LEU A 120 15.58 6.88 0.66
C LEU A 120 15.40 8.40 0.74
N VAL A 121 15.04 8.89 1.92
CA VAL A 121 14.93 10.31 2.21
C VAL A 121 16.20 10.79 2.88
N ILE A 122 16.87 11.76 2.28
CA ILE A 122 17.99 12.46 2.89
C ILE A 122 17.47 13.83 3.30
N LEU A 123 17.33 14.04 4.62
CA LEU A 123 16.88 15.31 5.15
C LEU A 123 18.03 16.34 5.09
N PRO A 124 17.84 17.51 4.45
CA PRO A 124 18.76 18.64 4.60
C PRO A 124 18.65 19.23 6.01
N ASP A 125 19.42 20.28 6.34
CA ASP A 125 19.31 21.01 7.61
C ASP A 125 17.97 21.79 7.70
N TYR A 126 16.90 21.03 7.91
CA TYR A 126 15.52 21.49 7.89
C TYR A 126 15.27 22.50 9.02
N ALA A 127 15.99 22.38 10.14
CA ALA A 127 15.88 23.30 11.27
C ALA A 127 16.36 24.71 10.91
N LYS A 128 17.43 24.84 10.12
CA LYS A 128 17.88 26.15 9.60
C LYS A 128 16.92 26.69 8.54
N LEU A 129 16.49 25.84 7.60
CA LEU A 129 15.59 26.25 6.51
C LEU A 129 14.24 26.78 7.04
N ILE A 130 13.69 26.12 8.04
CA ILE A 130 12.45 26.55 8.70
C ILE A 130 12.68 27.92 9.38
N LYS A 131 13.78 28.08 10.14
CA LYS A 131 14.11 29.34 10.82
C LYS A 131 14.39 30.50 9.87
N GLU A 132 15.07 30.27 8.75
CA GLU A 132 15.37 31.29 7.75
C GLU A 132 14.11 31.81 7.05
N GLN A 133 13.13 30.94 6.79
CA GLN A 133 11.86 31.36 6.20
C GLN A 133 10.90 32.02 7.20
N THR A 134 11.04 31.75 8.51
CA THR A 134 10.32 32.50 9.57
C THR A 134 10.68 33.99 9.57
N ILE A 135 11.88 34.36 9.09
CA ILE A 135 12.37 35.76 9.07
C ILE A 135 11.72 36.61 7.95
N ILE A 136 11.18 35.99 6.90
CA ILE A 136 10.78 36.68 5.65
C ILE A 136 9.30 37.12 5.65
N LEU A 137 8.47 36.70 6.61
CA LEU A 137 7.01 36.93 6.57
C LEU A 137 6.52 37.73 7.80
N PRO A 138 5.62 38.72 7.62
CA PRO A 138 5.10 39.53 8.73
C PRO A 138 4.35 38.65 9.74
N LYS A 139 4.45 38.99 11.03
CA LYS A 139 3.52 38.52 12.06
C LYS A 139 2.12 39.05 11.73
N GLU A 140 1.35 38.32 10.92
CA GLU A 140 -0.07 38.58 10.79
C GLU A 140 -0.82 37.83 11.89
N GLU A 141 -1.42 38.62 12.79
CA GLU A 141 -2.32 38.16 13.85
C GLU A 141 -3.61 37.62 13.24
N SER A 142 -3.80 36.30 13.26
CA SER A 142 -5.10 35.68 12.99
C SER A 142 -5.84 35.36 14.28
N HIS A 143 -7.08 35.87 14.39
CA HIS A 143 -7.97 35.85 15.56
C HIS A 143 -8.51 34.47 16.02
N SER A 144 -7.87 33.35 15.66
CA SER A 144 -8.15 32.05 16.28
C SER A 144 -6.92 31.15 16.32
N ALA A 145 -6.73 30.43 17.43
CA ALA A 145 -5.56 29.59 17.66
C ALA A 145 -5.48 28.40 16.69
N GLU A 146 -6.62 27.89 16.22
CA GLU A 146 -6.71 26.76 15.28
C GLU A 146 -6.39 27.17 13.83
N ALA A 147 -6.99 28.26 13.33
CA ALA A 147 -6.69 28.75 11.98
C ALA A 147 -5.25 29.26 11.83
N SER A 148 -4.62 29.64 12.95
CA SER A 148 -3.20 30.03 13.00
C SER A 148 -2.26 28.81 12.93
N ARG A 149 -2.67 27.67 13.49
CA ARG A 149 -1.91 26.41 13.39
C ARG A 149 -1.94 25.90 11.96
N ASP A 150 -3.12 25.70 11.37
CA ASP A 150 -3.26 25.17 10.01
C ASP A 150 -2.42 25.95 8.97
N LYS A 151 -2.38 27.28 9.10
CA LYS A 151 -1.56 28.14 8.23
C LYS A 151 -0.05 27.98 8.47
N LYS A 152 0.40 27.77 9.71
CA LYS A 152 1.81 27.48 10.01
C LYS A 152 2.20 26.10 9.48
N GLU A 153 1.33 25.11 9.67
CA GLU A 153 1.54 23.74 9.18
C GLU A 153 1.69 23.71 7.65
N GLN A 154 0.78 24.36 6.93
CA GLN A 154 0.85 24.46 5.47
C GLN A 154 2.14 25.14 4.99
N LYS A 155 2.63 26.15 5.72
CA LYS A 155 3.89 26.82 5.39
C LYS A 155 5.07 25.88 5.56
N VAL A 156 5.19 25.23 6.72
CA VAL A 156 6.26 24.24 7.00
C VAL A 156 6.26 23.13 5.95
N ILE A 157 5.09 22.59 5.64
CA ILE A 157 4.93 21.56 4.59
C ILE A 157 5.47 22.04 3.25
N LYS A 158 5.16 23.28 2.84
CA LYS A 158 5.64 23.83 1.57
C LYS A 158 7.18 23.96 1.55
N VAL A 159 7.79 24.39 2.66
CA VAL A 159 9.26 24.47 2.79
C VAL A 159 9.91 23.09 2.63
N LEU A 160 9.30 22.08 3.25
CA LEU A 160 9.80 20.70 3.21
C LEU A 160 9.69 20.12 1.80
N LEU A 161 8.61 20.40 1.08
CA LEU A 161 8.43 19.98 -0.31
C LEU A 161 9.45 20.62 -1.27
N ASP A 162 9.76 21.90 -1.09
CA ASP A 162 10.68 22.63 -1.97
C ASP A 162 12.16 22.28 -1.71
N SER A 163 12.49 21.89 -0.47
CA SER A 163 13.87 21.60 -0.05
C SER A 163 14.32 20.17 -0.31
N VAL A 164 13.40 19.19 -0.29
CA VAL A 164 13.74 17.78 -0.40
C VAL A 164 13.41 17.24 -1.80
N LYS A 165 14.45 16.90 -2.57
CA LYS A 165 14.29 16.21 -3.85
C LYS A 165 14.17 14.70 -3.62
N ILE A 166 12.93 14.19 -3.63
CA ILE A 166 12.65 12.75 -3.53
C ILE A 166 12.20 12.22 -4.90
N ASN A 167 12.82 11.14 -5.37
CA ASN A 167 12.33 10.42 -6.54
C ASN A 167 11.31 9.36 -6.06
N ILE A 168 10.02 9.63 -6.27
CA ILE A 168 8.96 8.72 -5.85
C ILE A 168 8.63 7.77 -7.01
N PRO A 169 8.66 6.44 -6.79
CA PRO A 169 8.22 5.46 -7.77
C PRO A 169 6.78 5.78 -8.24
N LYS A 170 6.56 5.81 -9.55
CA LYS A 170 5.23 6.05 -10.12
C LYS A 170 4.20 5.05 -9.60
N LEU A 171 4.63 3.82 -9.33
CA LEU A 171 3.77 2.77 -8.80
C LEU A 171 3.19 3.11 -7.43
N LEU A 172 3.94 3.78 -6.54
CA LEU A 172 3.42 4.29 -5.27
C LEU A 172 2.36 5.36 -5.47
N ILE A 173 2.60 6.27 -6.42
CA ILE A 173 1.66 7.35 -6.74
C ILE A 173 0.35 6.75 -7.27
N THR A 174 0.44 5.80 -8.21
CA THR A 174 -0.73 5.14 -8.79
C THR A 174 -1.55 4.41 -7.72
N GLU A 175 -0.90 3.67 -6.83
CA GLU A 175 -1.60 2.94 -5.76
C GLU A 175 -2.33 3.88 -4.80
N GLU A 176 -1.70 4.99 -4.40
CA GLU A 176 -2.32 6.01 -3.55
C GLU A 176 -3.52 6.68 -4.25
N VAL A 177 -3.39 6.97 -5.55
CA VAL A 177 -4.48 7.53 -6.35
C VAL A 177 -5.65 6.55 -6.42
N ASP A 178 -5.40 5.28 -6.67
CA ASP A 178 -6.43 4.24 -6.75
C ASP A 178 -7.14 4.02 -5.41
N ALA A 179 -6.39 4.03 -4.29
CA ALA A 179 -6.97 3.96 -2.95
C ALA A 179 -7.88 5.15 -2.65
N ARG A 180 -7.46 6.36 -3.07
CA ARG A 180 -8.25 7.59 -2.88
C ARG A 180 -9.49 7.62 -3.75
N LEU A 181 -9.40 7.19 -5.00
CA LEU A 181 -10.54 7.03 -5.89
C LEU A 181 -11.54 6.01 -5.34
N SER A 182 -11.05 4.87 -4.84
CA SER A 182 -11.89 3.85 -4.22
C SER A 182 -12.62 4.40 -2.98
N SER A 183 -11.92 5.18 -2.15
CA SER A 183 -12.51 5.86 -0.99
C SER A 183 -13.57 6.89 -1.39
N LEU A 184 -13.33 7.63 -2.48
CA LEU A 184 -14.30 8.56 -3.04
C LEU A 184 -15.55 7.82 -3.54
N LEU A 185 -15.36 6.74 -4.30
CA LEU A 185 -16.45 5.90 -4.81
C LEU A 185 -17.34 5.38 -3.69
N GLN A 186 -16.76 4.82 -2.63
CA GLN A 186 -17.52 4.35 -1.48
C GLN A 186 -18.35 5.46 -0.81
N ARG A 187 -17.83 6.69 -0.76
CA ARG A 187 -18.57 7.84 -0.20
C ARG A 187 -19.72 8.25 -1.11
N ILE A 188 -19.50 8.28 -2.42
CA ILE A 188 -20.51 8.61 -3.43
C ILE A 188 -21.63 7.56 -3.43
N GLU A 189 -21.28 6.28 -3.39
CA GLU A 189 -22.24 5.16 -3.33
C GLU A 189 -23.10 5.24 -2.06
N LYS A 190 -22.51 5.57 -0.90
CA LYS A 190 -23.26 5.78 0.35
C LYS A 190 -24.25 6.94 0.27
N LEU A 191 -23.98 7.93 -0.57
CA LEU A 191 -24.87 9.05 -0.83
C LEU A 191 -25.89 8.77 -1.94
N GLY A 192 -25.88 7.57 -2.53
CA GLY A 192 -26.77 7.18 -3.62
C GLY A 192 -26.48 7.88 -4.94
N LEU A 193 -25.28 8.42 -5.11
CA LEU A 193 -24.85 9.13 -6.32
C LEU A 193 -24.08 8.19 -7.26
N SER A 194 -24.00 8.53 -8.55
CA SER A 194 -23.08 7.90 -9.48
C SER A 194 -21.79 8.72 -9.61
N LEU A 195 -20.66 8.07 -9.92
CA LEU A 195 -19.41 8.77 -10.19
C LEU A 195 -19.58 9.81 -11.30
N GLU A 196 -20.28 9.45 -12.37
CA GLU A 196 -20.55 10.35 -13.51
C GLU A 196 -21.38 11.57 -13.10
N GLY A 197 -22.41 11.38 -12.28
CA GLY A 197 -23.23 12.48 -11.77
C GLY A 197 -22.44 13.40 -10.83
N TYR A 198 -21.59 12.84 -9.97
CA TYR A 198 -20.71 13.61 -9.10
C TYR A 198 -19.71 14.44 -9.91
N LEU A 199 -19.00 13.81 -10.84
CA LEU A 199 -18.05 14.45 -11.73
C LEU A 199 -18.69 15.53 -12.60
N GLY A 200 -19.91 15.28 -13.09
CA GLY A 200 -20.72 16.26 -13.82
C GLY A 200 -21.07 17.49 -12.98
N SER A 201 -21.40 17.31 -11.69
CA SER A 201 -21.73 18.44 -10.80
C SER A 201 -20.54 19.35 -10.48
N ILE A 202 -19.33 18.78 -10.40
CA ILE A 202 -18.09 19.54 -10.18
C ILE A 202 -17.42 19.98 -11.50
N GLY A 203 -18.00 19.64 -12.65
CA GLY A 203 -17.46 19.96 -13.98
C GLY A 203 -16.09 19.32 -14.26
N LYS A 204 -15.77 18.19 -13.63
CA LYS A 204 -14.48 17.49 -13.82
C LYS A 204 -14.65 16.22 -14.62
N THR A 205 -13.60 15.84 -15.35
CA THR A 205 -13.50 14.55 -16.03
C THR A 205 -12.71 13.56 -15.17
N PRO A 206 -12.91 12.24 -15.33
CA PRO A 206 -12.11 11.23 -14.64
C PRO A 206 -10.59 11.41 -14.84
N GLY A 207 -10.15 11.82 -16.03
CA GLY A 207 -8.74 12.09 -16.34
C GLY A 207 -8.16 13.25 -15.51
N LYS A 208 -8.79 14.43 -15.57
CA LYS A 208 -8.40 15.58 -14.73
C LYS A 208 -8.41 15.28 -13.23
N LEU A 209 -9.39 14.52 -12.74
CA LEU A 209 -9.42 14.13 -11.33
C LEU A 209 -8.20 13.28 -10.96
N ARG A 210 -7.83 12.33 -11.83
CA ARG A 210 -6.61 11.52 -11.65
C ARG A 210 -5.35 12.38 -11.64
N GLU A 211 -5.19 13.30 -12.59
CA GLU A 211 -4.02 14.20 -12.63
C GLU A 211 -3.90 15.06 -11.35
N GLU A 212 -5.01 15.61 -10.86
CA GLU A 212 -5.02 16.34 -9.59
C GLU A 212 -4.65 15.44 -8.40
N TYR A 213 -5.19 14.22 -8.38
CA TYR A 213 -4.88 13.25 -7.32
C TYR A 213 -3.45 12.76 -7.41
N GLU A 214 -2.85 12.63 -8.59
CA GLU A 214 -1.44 12.27 -8.76
C GLU A 214 -0.53 13.35 -8.15
N LEU A 215 -0.80 14.63 -8.43
CA LEU A 215 -0.03 15.73 -7.86
C LEU A 215 -0.18 15.78 -6.32
N GLN A 216 -1.40 15.60 -5.82
CA GLN A 216 -1.66 15.56 -4.38
C GLN A 216 -1.02 14.35 -3.72
N ALA A 217 -1.16 13.15 -4.30
CA ALA A 217 -0.57 11.92 -3.78
C ALA A 217 0.95 12.02 -3.72
N LYS A 218 1.58 12.58 -4.77
CA LYS A 218 3.02 12.85 -4.77
C LYS A 218 3.43 13.73 -3.58
N ASN A 219 2.73 14.84 -3.37
CA ASN A 219 3.03 15.74 -2.25
C ASN A 219 2.79 15.07 -0.90
N THR A 220 1.66 14.38 -0.72
CA THR A 220 1.33 13.65 0.50
C THR A 220 2.39 12.60 0.83
N ILE A 221 2.74 11.73 -0.13
CA ILE A 221 3.77 10.70 0.07
C ILE A 221 5.11 11.35 0.42
N THR A 222 5.49 12.44 -0.27
CA THR A 222 6.73 13.18 0.04
C THR A 222 6.75 13.65 1.49
N ILE A 223 5.66 14.28 1.95
CA ILE A 223 5.54 14.79 3.33
C ILE A 223 5.58 13.64 4.32
N GLU A 224 4.82 12.56 4.08
CA GLU A 224 4.79 11.41 4.98
C GLU A 224 6.17 10.80 5.15
N LEU A 225 6.92 10.66 4.05
CA LEU A 225 8.28 10.15 4.09
C LEU A 225 9.23 11.06 4.86
N ILE A 226 9.15 12.39 4.66
CA ILE A 226 9.93 13.38 5.41
C ILE A 226 9.61 13.30 6.91
N LEU A 227 8.32 13.30 7.27
CA LEU A 227 7.89 13.23 8.67
C LEU A 227 8.36 11.92 9.32
N ASN A 228 8.24 10.79 8.61
CA ASN A 228 8.72 9.51 9.10
C ASN A 228 10.24 9.52 9.34
N GLU A 229 11.02 10.24 8.52
CA GLU A 229 12.46 10.35 8.72
C GLU A 229 12.80 11.29 9.88
N VAL A 230 12.07 12.40 10.06
CA VAL A 230 12.19 13.30 11.23
C VAL A 230 11.88 12.54 12.53
N ILE A 231 10.85 11.69 12.54
CA ILE A 231 10.51 10.83 13.69
C ILE A 231 11.69 9.94 14.07
N LYS A 232 12.39 9.34 13.09
CA LYS A 232 13.55 8.49 13.35
C LYS A 232 14.76 9.29 13.84
N GLU A 233 15.04 10.44 13.24
CA GLU A 233 16.16 11.31 13.61
C GLU A 233 16.00 11.87 15.03
N GLN A 234 14.80 12.36 15.34
CA GLN A 234 14.46 12.91 16.67
C GLN A 234 14.09 11.82 17.69
N LYS A 235 13.99 10.55 17.28
CA LYS A 235 13.54 9.41 18.09
C LYS A 235 12.24 9.72 18.84
N ILE A 236 11.27 10.30 18.14
CA ILE A 236 9.95 10.60 18.70
C ILE A 236 9.25 9.27 18.96
N ASP A 237 9.18 8.87 20.22
CA ASP A 237 8.46 7.68 20.65
C ASP A 237 7.17 8.07 21.35
N VAL A 238 6.04 7.74 20.73
CA VAL A 238 4.71 7.90 21.30
C VAL A 238 4.48 6.77 22.29
N SER A 239 4.23 7.12 23.55
CA SER A 239 4.02 6.14 24.61
C SER A 239 2.68 5.42 24.45
N GLU A 240 2.56 4.20 24.99
CA GLU A 240 1.27 3.48 24.97
C GLU A 240 0.15 4.25 25.68
N LYS A 241 0.50 5.09 26.67
CA LYS A 241 -0.46 5.94 27.38
C LYS A 241 -1.10 6.99 26.48
N GLU A 242 -0.32 7.62 25.60
CA GLU A 242 -0.84 8.60 24.64
C GLU A 242 -1.74 7.93 23.59
N VAL A 243 -1.42 6.70 23.20
CA VAL A 243 -2.26 5.87 22.32
C VAL A 243 -3.59 5.54 23.01
N ASP A 244 -3.54 5.13 24.29
CA ASP A 244 -4.74 4.83 25.06
C ASP A 244 -5.63 6.06 25.26
N GLU A 245 -5.03 7.23 25.51
CA GLU A 245 -5.75 8.50 25.60
C GLU A 245 -6.38 8.91 24.27
N ALA A 246 -5.66 8.75 23.15
CA ALA A 246 -6.18 9.02 21.82
C ALA A 246 -7.33 8.06 21.44
N ILE A 247 -7.23 6.77 21.78
CA ILE A 247 -8.32 5.80 21.58
C ILE A 247 -9.55 6.26 22.38
N LYS A 248 -9.39 6.61 23.66
CA LYS A 248 -10.49 7.10 24.50
C LYS A 248 -11.12 8.38 23.98
N ALA A 249 -10.31 9.31 23.47
CA ALA A 249 -10.80 10.56 22.90
C ALA A 249 -11.56 10.36 21.58
N ALA A 250 -11.15 9.38 20.77
CA ALA A 250 -11.78 9.05 19.50
C ALA A 250 -13.03 8.15 19.64
N SER A 251 -13.13 7.37 20.71
CA SER A 251 -14.26 6.48 20.97
C SER A 251 -15.21 7.06 22.02
N ALA A 252 -16.33 7.63 21.58
CA ALA A 252 -17.45 7.98 22.47
C ALA A 252 -18.20 6.72 22.98
N ASP A 253 -18.09 5.60 22.25
CA ASP A 253 -18.75 4.33 22.54
C ASP A 253 -17.77 3.22 22.92
N ALA A 254 -18.11 2.44 23.95
CA ALA A 254 -17.29 1.31 24.44
C ALA A 254 -17.04 0.22 23.38
N LYS A 255 -17.98 0.02 22.44
CA LYS A 255 -17.83 -0.96 21.34
C LYS A 255 -16.84 -0.52 20.27
N LEU A 256 -16.71 0.79 20.03
CA LEU A 256 -15.68 1.34 19.14
C LEU A 256 -14.30 1.32 19.82
N ALA A 257 -14.26 1.49 21.14
CA ALA A 257 -13.01 1.36 21.91
C ALA A 257 -12.43 -0.07 21.86
N GLU A 258 -13.27 -1.10 21.85
CA GLU A 258 -12.82 -2.50 21.72
C GLU A 258 -12.28 -2.83 20.33
N SER A 259 -12.91 -2.32 19.25
CA SER A 259 -12.40 -2.54 17.88
C SER A 259 -11.07 -1.81 17.64
N LEU A 260 -10.93 -0.60 18.18
CA LEU A 260 -9.72 0.24 18.16
C LEU A 260 -8.54 -0.31 18.99
N ASN A 261 -8.79 -1.28 19.86
CA ASN A 261 -7.78 -1.86 20.74
C ASN A 261 -7.01 -3.06 20.16
N THR A 262 -7.22 -3.40 18.89
CA THR A 262 -6.44 -4.46 18.23
C THR A 262 -4.97 -4.06 18.09
N PRO A 263 -4.01 -5.01 18.16
CA PRO A 263 -2.58 -4.71 18.02
C PRO A 263 -2.22 -3.94 16.74
N GLU A 264 -2.94 -4.22 15.65
CA GLU A 264 -2.77 -3.52 14.36
C GLU A 264 -3.26 -2.06 14.43
N GLN A 265 -4.44 -1.82 15.00
CA GLN A 265 -5.01 -0.48 15.10
C GLN A 265 -4.25 0.39 16.10
N ARG A 266 -3.77 -0.18 17.22
CA ARG A 266 -2.87 0.51 18.15
C ARG A 266 -1.58 0.97 17.46
N ARG A 267 -0.97 0.13 16.61
CA ARG A 267 0.21 0.52 15.81
C ARG A 267 -0.11 1.64 14.83
N PHE A 268 -1.27 1.58 14.18
CA PHE A 268 -1.72 2.64 13.28
C PHE A 268 -1.89 3.97 14.03
N ILE A 269 -2.61 3.98 15.16
CA ILE A 269 -2.82 5.18 15.98
C ILE A 269 -1.48 5.73 16.49
N LYS A 270 -0.58 4.87 16.95
CA LYS A 270 0.78 5.26 17.34
C LYS A 270 1.52 5.98 16.20
N SER A 271 1.44 5.45 14.98
CA SER A 271 2.08 6.08 13.81
C SER A 271 1.46 7.43 13.45
N VAL A 272 0.14 7.57 13.57
CA VAL A 272 -0.59 8.82 13.31
C VAL A 272 -0.21 9.88 14.35
N LEU A 273 -0.18 9.51 15.63
CA LEU A 273 0.24 10.39 16.71
C LEU A 273 1.70 10.81 16.54
N ALA A 274 2.60 9.89 16.16
CA ALA A 274 4.01 10.22 15.97
C ALA A 274 4.21 11.23 14.84
N ARG A 275 3.45 11.08 13.74
CA ARG A 275 3.43 12.06 12.63
C ARG A 275 2.92 13.41 13.08
N ARG A 276 1.85 13.45 13.88
CA ARG A 276 1.33 14.69 14.46
C ARG A 276 2.36 15.36 15.36
N SER A 277 2.98 14.63 16.27
CA SER A 277 4.02 15.15 17.17
C SER A 277 5.25 15.66 16.41
N ALA A 278 5.65 15.00 15.33
CA ALA A 278 6.72 15.48 14.45
C ALA A 278 6.36 16.80 13.77
N LEU A 279 5.10 16.94 13.34
CA LEU A 279 4.60 18.16 12.74
C LEU A 279 4.52 19.31 13.78
N ASP A 280 4.06 19.01 15.00
CA ASP A 280 4.07 19.96 16.12
C ASP A 280 5.50 20.40 16.48
N TYR A 281 6.47 19.49 16.45
CA TYR A 281 7.88 19.83 16.62
C TYR A 281 8.37 20.77 15.51
N LEU A 282 8.07 20.48 14.25
CA LEU A 282 8.49 21.31 13.12
C LEU A 282 7.84 22.70 13.14
N THR A 283 6.59 22.80 13.59
CA THR A 283 5.92 24.09 13.76
C THR A 283 6.41 24.86 14.98
N SER A 284 6.92 24.19 16.01
CA SER A 284 7.57 24.85 17.15
C SER A 284 8.90 25.54 16.78
N LEU A 285 9.50 25.19 15.64
CA LEU A 285 10.67 25.86 15.09
C LEU A 285 10.33 27.19 14.37
N VAL A 286 9.03 27.52 14.20
CA VAL A 286 8.48 28.74 13.55
C VAL A 286 7.85 29.72 14.56
#